data_AF-A5UPA0-F1
#
_entry.id   AF-A5UPA0-F1
#
_cell.length_a   1.000
_cell.length_b   1.000
_cell.length_c   1.000
_cell.angle_alpha   90.00
_cell.angle_beta   90.00
_cell.angle_gamma   90.00
#
_symmetry.space_group_name_H-M   'P 1'
#
loop_
_entity.id
_entity.type
_entity.pdbx_description
1 polymer ?
#
loop_
_entity_poly.entity_id
_entity_poly.type
_entity_poly.pdbx_seq_one_letter_code
_entity_poly.pdbx_strand_id
1 'polypeptide(L)'
;MVSLKTIAHFCSMLLLLALILTPAGSVRAAPGNTIRVSVASDGTQANGGSFTPSISADGRYVAFASIAVNLVSGDTNGVQDIFVHDRQTGQTTRVSVASGGAQANGPSFDPSISADGRYVAFASLATNLVSGDTNNEQDIFVHDRQTGQTTRVSVATGGGQANLASSDPSISADGRYVAFESIASNLVSGDTNNTGDIFVHDRQTGATTRVSIGPGGTQANRGSLAPSISADGRYVAFHSSATNLVSGVTNGTTHIFVHDRQTGATTRVSVASDGTEGNSVSIKPSISADGRYVAFQSIATNLVSGDTNGTQDIFVHDRQTGQTTRVSVASDGTEGNSGSNDPSISANGRYVAFQSQANNLVSGDTGFITDIFIHDRQTGVTTRVSIAFDGTEANNVSSAPSISADGRYIAFESNASNLVDGDTNGTQDIFVHDREDNTAPTVVSITRADPNPTSAASVRFTVTFSEPVTGVDASDFALTTTGSLSGMSVTSVSGSGNTYSVTVSTGTGTGTLRLDVIDNDTIIDAAGNPLGGSGFGNGNFTDGEIYTIQKAIFLPLIVR
;
A
#
# COMPACT_ATOMS: atom_id res chain seq x y z
N MET A 1 -2.07 -6.83 76.86
CA MET A 1 -3.54 -6.65 76.97
C MET A 1 -3.94 -5.64 75.90
N VAL A 2 -4.06 -6.04 74.62
CA VAL A 2 -5.17 -6.76 73.97
C VAL A 2 -6.42 -5.87 73.81
N SER A 3 -6.77 -5.48 72.58
CA SER A 3 -7.89 -6.12 71.87
C SER A 3 -8.19 -5.50 70.49
N LEU A 4 -8.19 -6.39 69.48
CA LEU A 4 -8.75 -6.29 68.15
C LEU A 4 -10.27 -6.04 68.16
N LYS A 5 -10.75 -5.24 67.21
CA LYS A 5 -12.10 -5.22 66.58
C LYS A 5 -12.09 -4.03 65.60
N THR A 6 -12.47 -4.06 64.33
CA THR A 6 -13.37 -4.89 63.51
C THR A 6 -13.14 -4.48 62.03
N ILE A 7 -13.40 -5.38 61.06
CA ILE A 7 -13.95 -5.17 59.69
C ILE A 7 -13.60 -6.47 58.93
N ALA A 8 -14.44 -7.50 58.99
CA ALA A 8 -15.64 -7.75 58.18
C ALA A 8 -15.32 -8.04 56.70
N HIS A 9 -15.59 -9.29 56.33
CA HIS A 9 -15.43 -9.89 55.02
C HIS A 9 -16.40 -9.28 54.00
N PHE A 10 -15.92 -8.97 52.80
CA PHE A 10 -16.71 -9.11 51.58
C PHE A 10 -15.85 -9.79 50.51
N CYS A 11 -16.27 -11.01 50.18
CA CYS A 11 -15.77 -11.83 49.10
C CYS A 11 -16.38 -11.25 47.81
N SER A 12 -15.60 -10.53 47.00
CA SER A 12 -16.03 -10.10 45.67
C SER A 12 -15.56 -11.12 44.64
N MET A 13 -16.55 -11.83 44.11
CA MET A 13 -16.50 -12.74 42.99
C MET A 13 -15.95 -12.01 41.76
N LEU A 14 -14.68 -12.26 41.42
CA LEU A 14 -14.11 -11.81 40.14
C LEU A 14 -14.64 -12.76 39.06
N LEU A 15 -15.69 -12.33 38.36
CA LEU A 15 -16.19 -13.02 37.16
C LEU A 15 -15.11 -12.86 36.08
N LEU A 16 -14.28 -13.89 35.92
CA LEU A 16 -13.30 -13.97 34.84
C LEU A 16 -14.08 -14.19 33.54
N LEU A 17 -14.46 -13.10 32.86
CA LEU A 17 -14.95 -13.18 31.49
C LEU A 17 -13.72 -13.56 30.64
N ALA A 18 -13.56 -14.85 30.37
CA ALA A 18 -12.63 -15.33 29.36
C ALA A 18 -13.12 -14.81 28.02
N LEU A 19 -12.63 -13.63 27.63
CA LEU A 19 -12.68 -13.20 26.25
C LEU A 19 -11.80 -14.19 25.49
N ILE A 20 -12.43 -15.14 24.80
CA ILE A 20 -11.77 -15.93 23.77
C ILE A 20 -11.45 -14.91 22.67
N LEU A 21 -10.31 -14.22 22.80
CA LEU A 21 -9.61 -13.68 21.66
C LEU A 21 -9.22 -14.91 20.84
N THR A 22 -10.07 -15.29 19.89
CA THR A 22 -9.54 -15.92 18.69
C THR A 22 -8.46 -14.96 18.19
N PRO A 23 -7.21 -15.40 18.00
CA PRO A 23 -6.26 -14.55 17.31
C PRO A 23 -6.94 -14.21 16.00
N ALA A 24 -7.13 -12.91 15.74
CA ALA A 24 -7.48 -12.45 14.41
C ALA A 24 -6.48 -13.14 13.49
N GLY A 25 -6.99 -14.05 12.64
CA GLY A 25 -6.15 -14.79 11.72
C GLY A 25 -5.30 -13.76 10.99
N SER A 26 -3.99 -13.95 11.05
CA SER A 26 -3.05 -13.12 10.32
C SER A 26 -3.53 -13.08 8.87
N VAL A 27 -4.04 -11.93 8.43
CA VAL A 27 -4.33 -11.71 7.01
C VAL A 27 -2.96 -11.73 6.35
N ARG A 28 -2.59 -12.89 5.81
CA ARG A 28 -1.53 -12.97 4.81
C ARG A 28 -1.97 -12.05 3.68
N ALA A 29 -1.06 -11.23 3.15
CA ALA A 29 -1.29 -10.61 1.85
C ALA A 29 -1.69 -11.72 0.89
N ALA A 30 -2.93 -11.70 0.40
CA ALA A 30 -3.41 -12.70 -0.53
C ALA A 30 -2.71 -12.48 -1.88
N PRO A 31 -2.20 -13.55 -2.53
CA PRO A 31 -1.80 -13.48 -3.94
C PRO A 31 -2.94 -12.91 -4.78
N GLY A 32 -2.66 -12.02 -5.72
CA GLY A 32 -3.67 -11.53 -6.68
C GLY A 32 -4.29 -10.16 -6.42
N ASN A 33 -3.92 -9.45 -5.34
CA ASN A 33 -4.42 -8.10 -5.06
C ASN A 33 -3.55 -6.95 -5.61
N THR A 34 -2.59 -7.27 -6.47
CA THR A 34 -1.74 -6.28 -7.12
C THR A 34 -2.34 -5.89 -8.45
N ILE A 35 -2.50 -4.59 -8.71
CA ILE A 35 -2.93 -4.07 -10.01
C ILE A 35 -1.88 -3.12 -10.57
N ARG A 36 -1.72 -3.10 -11.90
CA ARG A 36 -0.92 -2.06 -12.58
C ARG A 36 -1.75 -0.79 -12.72
N VAL A 37 -1.15 0.35 -12.40
CA VAL A 37 -1.78 1.68 -12.53
C VAL A 37 -1.09 2.57 -13.56
N SER A 38 0.11 2.19 -14.04
CA SER A 38 0.75 2.76 -15.24
C SER A 38 0.07 2.27 -16.53
N VAL A 39 -1.23 2.56 -16.67
CA VAL A 39 -2.05 2.21 -17.82
C VAL A 39 -2.77 3.43 -18.35
N ALA A 40 -3.11 3.44 -19.64
CA ALA A 40 -4.02 4.42 -20.20
C ALA A 40 -5.47 4.16 -19.74
N SER A 41 -6.38 5.10 -20.04
CA SER A 41 -7.79 4.99 -19.60
C SER A 41 -8.56 3.82 -20.21
N ASP A 42 -8.03 3.20 -21.28
CA ASP A 42 -8.58 1.99 -21.90
C ASP A 42 -7.91 0.69 -21.38
N GLY A 43 -7.04 0.80 -20.36
CA GLY A 43 -6.30 -0.31 -19.77
C GLY A 43 -5.01 -0.69 -20.51
N THR A 44 -4.67 -0.02 -21.61
CA THR A 44 -3.40 -0.31 -22.31
C THR A 44 -2.20 0.05 -21.45
N GLN A 45 -1.18 -0.82 -21.44
CA GLN A 45 0.04 -0.61 -20.65
C GLN A 45 0.85 0.57 -21.15
N ALA A 46 1.53 1.29 -20.24
CA ALA A 46 2.55 2.25 -20.60
C ALA A 46 3.60 1.63 -21.54
N ASN A 47 3.98 2.34 -22.60
CA ASN A 47 5.02 1.92 -23.54
C ASN A 47 6.41 2.47 -23.20
N GLY A 48 6.58 2.98 -21.98
CA GLY A 48 7.79 3.57 -21.44
C GLY A 48 7.79 3.45 -19.91
N GLY A 49 8.97 3.58 -19.30
CA GLY A 49 9.13 3.43 -17.85
C GLY A 49 8.31 4.45 -17.06
N SER A 50 7.77 3.99 -15.93
CA SER A 50 7.03 4.80 -14.95
C SER A 50 7.69 4.69 -13.57
N PHE A 51 7.72 5.81 -12.84
CA PHE A 51 8.57 6.00 -11.67
C PHE A 51 7.85 6.78 -10.55
N THR A 52 8.39 6.67 -9.34
CA THR A 52 8.12 7.53 -8.17
C THR A 52 6.62 7.75 -7.87
N PRO A 53 5.88 6.69 -7.50
CA PRO A 53 4.46 6.81 -7.21
C PRO A 53 4.17 7.55 -5.90
N SER A 54 3.05 8.26 -5.85
CA SER A 54 2.47 8.89 -4.67
C SER A 54 0.98 8.59 -4.61
N ILE A 55 0.50 7.98 -3.52
CA ILE A 55 -0.88 7.52 -3.38
C ILE A 55 -1.71 8.41 -2.43
N SER A 56 -2.99 8.63 -2.77
CA SER A 56 -3.94 9.38 -1.93
C SER A 56 -4.29 8.63 -0.64
N ALA A 57 -4.88 9.33 0.34
CA ALA A 57 -5.13 8.79 1.67
C ALA A 57 -6.08 7.58 1.67
N ASP A 58 -7.07 7.59 0.79
CA ASP A 58 -8.04 6.51 0.55
C ASP A 58 -7.53 5.44 -0.44
N GLY A 59 -6.33 5.64 -1.00
CA GLY A 59 -5.77 4.76 -2.02
C GLY A 59 -6.38 4.90 -3.41
N ARG A 60 -7.31 5.83 -3.65
CA ARG A 60 -8.03 5.93 -4.93
C ARG A 60 -7.17 6.47 -6.06
N TYR A 61 -6.39 7.52 -5.80
CA TYR A 61 -5.61 8.22 -6.82
C TYR A 61 -4.12 7.92 -6.63
N VAL A 62 -3.44 7.58 -7.73
CA VAL A 62 -1.98 7.40 -7.74
C VAL A 62 -1.38 8.39 -8.72
N ALA A 63 -0.59 9.33 -8.22
CA ALA A 63 0.25 10.18 -9.04
C ALA A 63 1.58 9.46 -9.31
N PHE A 64 2.12 9.56 -10.52
CA PHE A 64 3.40 8.96 -10.89
C PHE A 64 4.02 9.70 -12.08
N ALA A 65 5.34 9.59 -12.22
CA ALA A 65 6.05 10.13 -13.37
C ALA A 65 6.19 9.04 -14.45
N SER A 66 6.14 9.39 -15.74
CA SER A 66 6.33 8.41 -16.82
C SER A 66 6.90 9.05 -18.09
N ILE A 67 7.72 8.29 -18.81
CA ILE A 67 8.21 8.65 -20.16
C ILE A 67 7.34 8.05 -21.27
N ALA A 68 6.26 7.34 -20.92
CA ALA A 68 5.38 6.69 -21.87
C ALA A 68 4.50 7.71 -22.61
N VAL A 69 4.45 7.58 -23.93
CA VAL A 69 3.72 8.51 -24.82
C VAL A 69 2.27 8.09 -25.07
N ASN A 70 1.83 6.96 -24.50
CA ASN A 70 0.52 6.36 -24.77
C ASN A 70 -0.42 6.33 -23.57
N LEU A 71 -0.03 6.86 -22.41
CA LEU A 71 -0.90 6.91 -21.22
C LEU A 71 -2.12 7.83 -21.41
N VAL A 72 -1.96 8.87 -22.24
CA VAL A 72 -3.04 9.77 -22.65
C VAL A 72 -2.93 10.07 -24.14
N SER A 73 -4.06 10.35 -24.79
CA SER A 73 -4.05 10.82 -26.17
C SER A 73 -3.37 12.19 -26.28
N GLY A 74 -2.52 12.37 -27.30
CA GLY A 74 -1.91 13.67 -27.57
C GLY A 74 -0.74 14.01 -26.64
N ASP A 75 -0.15 13.02 -25.99
CA ASP A 75 1.19 13.17 -25.45
C ASP A 75 2.21 13.15 -26.60
N THR A 76 2.84 14.30 -26.84
CA THR A 76 3.73 14.51 -27.99
C THR A 76 5.01 15.27 -27.65
N ASN A 77 5.25 15.58 -26.39
CA ASN A 77 6.40 16.39 -25.97
C ASN A 77 7.70 15.56 -25.89
N GLY A 78 7.60 14.23 -25.80
CA GLY A 78 8.75 13.33 -25.77
C GLY A 78 9.60 13.47 -24.50
N VAL A 79 9.00 13.97 -23.41
CA VAL A 79 9.67 14.14 -22.10
C VAL A 79 8.89 13.40 -21.01
N GLN A 80 9.50 13.26 -19.84
CA GLN A 80 8.83 12.70 -18.67
C GLN A 80 7.70 13.62 -18.21
N ASP A 81 6.52 13.07 -18.01
CA ASP A 81 5.32 13.77 -17.57
C ASP A 81 4.81 13.19 -16.23
N ILE A 82 3.98 13.97 -15.53
CA ILE A 82 3.27 13.50 -14.34
C ILE A 82 1.85 13.13 -14.72
N PHE A 83 1.45 11.93 -14.31
CA PHE A 83 0.12 11.38 -14.52
C PHE A 83 -0.56 11.09 -13.18
N VAL A 84 -1.90 11.06 -13.19
CA VAL A 84 -2.71 10.51 -12.11
C VAL A 84 -3.65 9.46 -12.68
N HIS A 85 -3.60 8.25 -12.11
CA HIS A 85 -4.57 7.20 -12.34
C HIS A 85 -5.61 7.17 -11.23
N ASP A 86 -6.90 7.23 -11.58
CA ASP A 86 -8.03 7.03 -10.69
C ASP A 86 -8.44 5.56 -10.73
N ARG A 87 -8.08 4.81 -9.69
CA ARG A 87 -8.34 3.36 -9.59
C ARG A 87 -9.82 3.01 -9.55
N GLN A 88 -10.70 3.96 -9.19
CA GLN A 88 -12.13 3.71 -9.15
C GLN A 88 -12.77 3.82 -10.53
N THR A 89 -12.33 4.77 -11.36
CA THR A 89 -12.90 5.02 -12.70
C THR A 89 -12.08 4.41 -13.83
N GLY A 90 -10.84 4.00 -13.54
CA GLY A 90 -9.85 3.56 -14.54
C GLY A 90 -9.24 4.71 -15.34
N GLN A 91 -9.56 5.96 -15.02
CA GLN A 91 -9.12 7.11 -15.81
C GLN A 91 -7.68 7.50 -15.49
N THR A 92 -6.85 7.64 -16.53
CA THR A 92 -5.50 8.22 -16.45
C THR A 92 -5.48 9.61 -17.09
N THR A 93 -4.93 10.58 -16.36
CA THR A 93 -4.86 11.98 -16.78
C THR A 93 -3.45 12.53 -16.58
N ARG A 94 -2.94 13.33 -17.53
CA ARG A 94 -1.69 14.07 -17.37
C ARG A 94 -1.95 15.34 -16.55
N VAL A 95 -1.15 15.57 -15.51
CA VAL A 95 -1.25 16.73 -14.62
C VAL A 95 -0.08 17.71 -14.73
N SER A 96 1.02 17.33 -15.40
CA SER A 96 2.09 18.24 -15.84
C SER A 96 1.64 19.11 -17.04
N VAL A 97 0.58 19.89 -16.83
CA VAL A 97 -0.03 20.77 -17.83
C VAL A 97 -0.15 22.19 -17.30
N ALA A 98 -0.13 23.18 -18.19
CA ALA A 98 -0.49 24.55 -17.87
C ALA A 98 -1.99 24.68 -17.57
N SER A 99 -2.42 25.80 -16.98
CA SER A 99 -3.85 26.03 -16.66
C SER A 99 -4.80 25.98 -17.87
N GLY A 100 -4.27 26.15 -19.10
CA GLY A 100 -5.02 25.99 -20.35
C GLY A 100 -4.97 24.58 -20.95
N GLY A 101 -4.40 23.60 -20.26
CA GLY A 101 -4.25 22.21 -20.69
C GLY A 101 -3.04 21.93 -21.60
N ALA A 102 -2.21 22.94 -21.90
CA ALA A 102 -0.99 22.73 -22.69
C ALA A 102 0.02 21.88 -21.91
N GLN A 103 0.59 20.86 -22.55
CA GLN A 103 1.60 20.00 -21.94
C GLN A 103 2.88 20.75 -21.57
N ALA A 104 3.56 20.31 -20.52
CA ALA A 104 4.90 20.74 -20.18
C ALA A 104 5.85 20.61 -21.39
N ASN A 105 6.69 21.62 -21.60
CA ASN A 105 7.73 21.63 -22.65
C ASN A 105 9.10 21.15 -22.14
N GLY A 106 9.17 20.67 -20.90
CA GLY A 106 10.34 20.09 -20.25
C GLY A 106 9.91 18.97 -19.30
N PRO A 107 10.84 18.10 -18.88
CA PRO A 107 10.51 16.95 -18.05
C PRO A 107 10.03 17.38 -16.65
N SER A 108 9.15 16.55 -16.07
CA SER A 108 8.58 16.72 -14.74
C SER A 108 8.83 15.50 -13.87
N PHE A 109 9.05 15.71 -12.57
CA PHE A 109 9.56 14.72 -11.62
C PHE A 109 8.83 14.77 -10.28
N ASP A 110 9.01 13.71 -9.49
CA ASP A 110 8.72 13.62 -8.04
C ASP A 110 7.32 14.14 -7.64
N PRO A 111 6.24 13.48 -8.07
CA PRO A 111 4.90 13.90 -7.71
C PRO A 111 4.58 13.61 -6.23
N SER A 112 3.81 14.51 -5.61
CA SER A 112 3.23 14.35 -4.28
C SER A 112 1.75 14.74 -4.33
N ILE A 113 0.87 13.81 -3.96
CA ILE A 113 -0.59 13.99 -4.07
C ILE A 113 -1.26 14.28 -2.70
N SER A 114 -2.25 15.17 -2.67
CA SER A 114 -3.05 15.45 -1.47
C SER A 114 -3.94 14.26 -1.07
N ALA A 115 -4.43 14.27 0.18
CA ALA A 115 -5.18 13.15 0.75
C ALA A 115 -6.45 12.81 -0.03
N ASP A 116 -7.14 13.82 -0.55
CA ASP A 116 -8.34 13.70 -1.39
C ASP A 116 -8.04 13.50 -2.88
N GLY A 117 -6.76 13.49 -3.27
CA GLY A 117 -6.33 13.38 -4.65
C GLY A 117 -6.53 14.63 -5.50
N ARG A 118 -6.93 15.77 -4.93
CA ARG A 118 -7.25 16.99 -5.69
C ARG A 118 -6.01 17.73 -6.18
N TYR A 119 -5.00 17.88 -5.32
CA TYR A 119 -3.81 18.66 -5.61
C TYR A 119 -2.62 17.73 -5.83
N VAL A 120 -1.86 17.97 -6.89
CA VAL A 120 -0.60 17.27 -7.17
C VAL A 120 0.52 18.30 -7.21
N ALA A 121 1.43 18.24 -6.25
CA ALA A 121 2.69 18.96 -6.30
C ALA A 121 3.71 18.14 -7.11
N PHE A 122 4.53 18.80 -7.92
CA PHE A 122 5.59 18.15 -8.70
C PHE A 122 6.69 19.14 -9.06
N ALA A 123 7.88 18.64 -9.34
CA ALA A 123 8.97 19.44 -9.86
C ALA A 123 8.98 19.43 -11.40
N SER A 124 9.40 20.51 -12.06
CA SER A 124 9.48 20.55 -13.52
C SER A 124 10.53 21.53 -14.03
N LEU A 125 11.19 21.14 -15.13
CA LEU A 125 12.07 22.01 -15.93
C LEU A 125 11.30 22.78 -17.02
N ALA A 126 9.98 22.65 -17.07
CA ALA A 126 9.15 23.26 -18.09
C ALA A 126 8.90 24.75 -17.85
N THR A 127 9.19 25.56 -18.86
CA THR A 127 9.04 27.04 -18.83
C THR A 127 7.63 27.52 -19.18
N ASN A 128 6.72 26.60 -19.52
CA ASN A 128 5.39 26.94 -20.06
C ASN A 128 4.21 26.55 -19.15
N LEU A 129 4.47 25.98 -17.97
CA LEU A 129 3.40 25.57 -17.03
C LEU A 129 2.66 26.78 -16.43
N VAL A 130 3.37 27.89 -16.26
CA VAL A 130 2.80 29.18 -15.82
C VAL A 130 3.38 30.31 -16.66
N SER A 131 2.65 31.43 -16.77
CA SER A 131 3.18 32.64 -17.38
C SER A 131 4.28 33.26 -16.51
N GLY A 132 5.33 33.77 -17.12
CA GLY A 132 6.40 34.48 -16.39
C GLY A 132 7.37 33.56 -15.67
N ASP A 133 7.41 32.29 -16.05
CA ASP A 133 8.55 31.44 -15.76
C ASP A 133 9.72 31.79 -16.70
N THR A 134 10.79 32.34 -16.14
CA THR A 134 11.90 32.89 -16.93
C THR A 134 13.28 32.57 -16.35
N ASN A 135 13.35 31.74 -15.30
CA ASN A 135 14.62 31.42 -14.64
C ASN A 135 15.38 30.29 -15.38
N ASN A 136 14.70 29.47 -16.18
CA ASN A 136 15.22 28.25 -16.80
C ASN A 136 15.75 27.24 -15.77
N GLU A 137 15.15 27.23 -14.59
CA GLU A 137 15.51 26.35 -13.48
C GLU A 137 14.39 25.34 -13.23
N GLN A 138 14.70 24.29 -12.46
CA GLN A 138 13.66 23.39 -11.98
C GLN A 138 12.82 24.10 -10.92
N ASP A 139 11.50 24.13 -11.11
CA ASP A 139 10.55 24.78 -10.23
C ASP A 139 9.55 23.78 -9.65
N ILE A 140 8.91 24.14 -8.54
CA ILE A 140 7.82 23.35 -7.95
C ILE A 140 6.48 23.94 -8.37
N PHE A 141 5.62 23.08 -8.88
CA PHE A 141 4.27 23.42 -9.32
C PHE A 141 3.24 22.61 -8.52
N VAL A 142 2.03 23.15 -8.44
CA VAL A 142 0.84 22.42 -7.97
C VAL A 142 -0.23 22.52 -9.04
N HIS A 143 -0.75 21.37 -9.46
CA HIS A 143 -1.93 21.26 -10.32
C HIS A 143 -3.17 20.94 -9.46
N ASP A 144 -4.20 21.77 -9.54
CA ASP A 144 -5.52 21.52 -8.98
C ASP A 144 -6.38 20.78 -10.02
N ARG A 145 -6.55 19.47 -9.81
CA ARG A 145 -7.29 18.59 -10.73
C ARG A 145 -8.78 18.92 -10.84
N GLN A 146 -9.33 19.66 -9.88
CA GLN A 146 -10.74 20.07 -9.92
C GLN A 146 -10.96 21.31 -10.78
N THR A 147 -10.06 22.30 -10.69
CA THR A 147 -10.18 23.57 -11.42
C THR A 147 -9.37 23.60 -12.71
N GLY A 148 -8.43 22.67 -12.88
CA GLY A 148 -7.44 22.66 -13.96
C GLY A 148 -6.32 23.68 -13.78
N GLN A 149 -6.27 24.40 -12.65
CA GLN A 149 -5.29 25.46 -12.43
C GLN A 149 -3.92 24.89 -12.05
N THR A 150 -2.87 25.38 -12.72
CA THR A 150 -1.47 25.11 -12.36
C THR A 150 -0.81 26.38 -11.83
N THR A 151 -0.18 26.28 -10.65
CA THR A 151 0.50 27.40 -9.98
C THR A 151 1.91 27.00 -9.58
N ARG A 152 2.90 27.89 -9.78
CA ARG A 152 4.24 27.72 -9.23
C ARG A 152 4.24 28.08 -7.74
N VAL A 153 4.84 27.22 -6.91
CA VAL A 153 4.93 27.39 -5.45
C VAL A 153 6.37 27.59 -4.96
N SER A 154 7.39 27.35 -5.79
CA SER A 154 8.79 27.78 -5.59
C SER A 154 8.93 29.30 -5.78
N VAL A 155 8.18 30.08 -4.99
CA VAL A 155 8.15 31.54 -5.04
C VAL A 155 8.43 32.13 -3.67
N ALA A 156 9.03 33.31 -3.62
CA ALA A 156 9.16 34.11 -2.41
C ALA A 156 7.79 34.65 -1.96
N THR A 157 7.71 35.10 -0.71
CA THR A 157 6.54 35.87 -0.25
C THR A 157 6.35 37.10 -1.15
N GLY A 158 5.20 37.20 -1.82
CA GLY A 158 4.93 38.22 -2.85
C GLY A 158 5.06 37.75 -4.30
N GLY A 159 5.40 36.48 -4.54
CA GLY A 159 5.29 35.82 -5.85
C GLY A 159 6.53 35.88 -6.75
N GLY A 160 7.66 36.41 -6.26
CA GLY A 160 8.92 36.38 -7.01
C GLY A 160 9.45 34.96 -7.14
N GLN A 161 9.75 34.51 -8.35
CA GLN A 161 10.25 33.15 -8.58
C GLN A 161 11.61 32.88 -7.92
N ALA A 162 11.85 31.62 -7.54
CA ALA A 162 13.17 31.13 -7.15
C ALA A 162 14.21 31.46 -8.23
N ASN A 163 15.40 31.91 -7.82
CA ASN A 163 16.50 32.24 -8.74
C ASN A 163 17.39 31.05 -9.10
N LEU A 164 17.18 29.89 -8.46
CA LEU A 164 17.88 28.63 -8.69
C LEU A 164 16.90 27.46 -8.49
N ALA A 165 17.33 26.25 -8.83
CA ALA A 165 16.52 25.04 -8.79
C ALA A 165 15.86 24.72 -7.43
N SER A 166 14.67 24.12 -7.51
CA SER A 166 13.90 23.56 -6.41
C SER A 166 13.43 22.13 -6.74
N SER A 167 13.37 21.25 -5.74
CA SER A 167 13.10 19.81 -5.90
C SER A 167 12.34 19.22 -4.70
N ASP A 168 12.03 17.93 -4.76
CA ASP A 168 11.46 17.10 -3.68
C ASP A 168 10.22 17.73 -2.98
N PRO A 169 9.12 17.97 -3.70
CA PRO A 169 7.93 18.53 -3.08
C PRO A 169 7.21 17.51 -2.20
N SER A 170 6.66 17.98 -1.08
CA SER A 170 5.78 17.21 -0.19
C SER A 170 4.57 18.08 0.17
N ILE A 171 3.35 17.61 -0.16
CA ILE A 171 2.11 18.38 0.01
C ILE A 171 1.30 17.91 1.23
N SER A 172 0.70 18.86 1.97
CA SER A 172 -0.21 18.55 3.09
C SER A 172 -1.52 17.90 2.61
N ALA A 173 -2.25 17.25 3.53
CA ALA A 173 -3.43 16.47 3.21
C ALA A 173 -4.55 17.30 2.54
N ASP A 174 -4.71 18.55 2.96
CA ASP A 174 -5.66 19.52 2.39
C ASP A 174 -5.12 20.26 1.15
N GLY A 175 -3.88 20.01 0.77
CA GLY A 175 -3.20 20.68 -0.32
C GLY A 175 -2.78 22.12 -0.04
N ARG A 176 -2.89 22.62 1.20
CA ARG A 176 -2.59 24.04 1.52
C ARG A 176 -1.10 24.32 1.59
N TYR A 177 -0.33 23.44 2.22
CA TYR A 177 1.10 23.64 2.45
C TYR A 177 1.91 22.72 1.54
N VAL A 178 2.93 23.28 0.90
CA VAL A 178 3.91 22.51 0.12
C VAL A 178 5.28 22.73 0.72
N ALA A 179 5.87 21.68 1.30
CA ALA A 179 7.28 21.68 1.65
C ALA A 179 8.12 21.31 0.42
N PHE A 180 9.28 21.93 0.25
CA PHE A 180 10.18 21.62 -0.87
C PHE A 180 11.63 22.00 -0.52
N GLU A 181 12.56 21.36 -1.21
CA GLU A 181 13.97 21.72 -1.20
C GLU A 181 14.25 22.83 -2.22
N SER A 182 15.11 23.79 -1.87
CA SER A 182 15.61 24.77 -2.83
C SER A 182 17.01 25.25 -2.49
N ILE A 183 17.83 25.47 -3.53
CA ILE A 183 19.13 26.14 -3.43
C ILE A 183 19.04 27.64 -3.70
N ALA A 184 17.83 28.17 -3.92
CA ALA A 184 17.58 29.57 -4.25
C ALA A 184 17.82 30.50 -3.06
N SER A 185 18.57 31.58 -3.29
CA SER A 185 18.91 32.57 -2.26
C SER A 185 17.85 33.66 -2.07
N ASN A 186 16.79 33.68 -2.89
CA ASN A 186 15.82 34.77 -2.93
C ASN A 186 14.41 34.39 -2.45
N LEU A 187 14.17 33.15 -1.99
CA LEU A 187 12.86 32.74 -1.49
C LEU A 187 12.51 33.39 -0.15
N VAL A 188 13.52 33.64 0.69
CA VAL A 188 13.42 34.39 1.94
C VAL A 188 14.60 35.34 2.08
N SER A 189 14.42 36.43 2.84
CA SER A 189 15.53 37.31 3.18
C SER A 189 16.54 36.61 4.09
N GLY A 190 17.83 36.88 3.88
CA GLY A 190 18.89 36.33 4.75
C GLY A 190 19.20 34.86 4.46
N ASP A 191 18.90 34.39 3.25
CA ASP A 191 19.47 33.15 2.74
C ASP A 191 20.86 33.39 2.16
N THR A 192 21.89 32.81 2.82
CA THR A 192 23.29 33.16 2.56
C THR A 192 24.26 31.99 2.56
N ASN A 193 23.78 30.76 2.80
CA ASN A 193 24.63 29.58 2.96
C ASN A 193 25.00 28.88 1.64
N ASN A 194 24.38 29.26 0.51
CA ASN A 194 24.59 28.68 -0.83
C ASN A 194 24.42 27.15 -0.87
N THR A 195 23.48 26.61 -0.11
CA THR A 195 23.20 25.17 -0.06
C THR A 195 21.69 24.92 -0.09
N GLY A 196 21.27 23.66 -0.20
CA GLY A 196 19.85 23.30 -0.18
C GLY A 196 19.24 23.59 1.19
N ASP A 197 18.11 24.29 1.19
CA ASP A 197 17.30 24.58 2.37
C ASP A 197 15.88 24.07 2.16
N ILE A 198 15.18 23.83 3.28
CA ILE A 198 13.78 23.39 3.23
C ILE A 198 12.88 24.59 3.44
N PHE A 199 11.95 24.77 2.51
CA PHE A 199 10.94 25.82 2.54
C PHE A 199 9.54 25.22 2.63
N VAL A 200 8.60 26.00 3.15
CA VAL A 200 7.17 25.71 3.06
C VAL A 200 6.47 26.91 2.45
N HIS A 201 5.71 26.67 1.38
CA HIS A 201 4.80 27.64 0.79
C HIS A 201 3.37 27.39 1.27
N ASP A 202 2.74 28.40 1.87
CA ASP A 202 1.31 28.40 2.20
C ASP A 202 0.52 28.97 1.02
N ARG A 203 -0.15 28.09 0.27
CA ARG A 203 -0.91 28.44 -0.94
C ARG A 203 -2.12 29.34 -0.65
N GLN A 204 -2.58 29.40 0.60
CA GLN A 204 -3.70 30.26 0.97
C GLN A 204 -3.25 31.70 1.21
N THR A 205 -2.10 31.89 1.86
CA THR A 205 -1.59 33.24 2.20
C THR A 205 -0.55 33.76 1.21
N GLY A 206 0.04 32.89 0.39
CA GLY A 206 1.16 33.20 -0.50
C GLY A 206 2.48 33.38 0.23
N ALA A 207 2.56 33.01 1.52
CA ALA A 207 3.76 33.15 2.33
C ALA A 207 4.71 31.96 2.13
N THR A 208 6.00 32.25 1.98
CA THR A 208 7.07 31.25 1.93
C THR A 208 8.00 31.45 3.11
N THR A 209 8.25 30.37 3.86
CA THR A 209 9.09 30.36 5.06
C THR A 209 10.13 29.26 5.00
N ARG A 210 11.37 29.54 5.36
CA ARG A 210 12.41 28.53 5.56
C ARG A 210 12.18 27.80 6.89
N VAL A 211 12.17 26.48 6.87
CA VAL A 211 11.95 25.61 8.04
C VAL A 211 13.22 24.85 8.46
N SER A 212 14.25 24.79 7.62
CA SER A 212 15.61 24.36 7.99
C SER A 212 16.34 25.41 8.85
N ILE A 213 15.76 25.72 10.01
CA ILE A 213 16.26 26.74 10.93
C ILE A 213 16.55 26.16 12.32
N GLY A 214 17.59 26.70 12.96
CA GLY A 214 17.94 26.43 14.35
C GLY A 214 17.30 27.41 15.32
N PRO A 215 17.70 27.35 16.62
CA PRO A 215 17.20 28.24 17.66
C PRO A 215 17.30 29.72 17.26
N GLY A 216 16.22 30.47 17.49
CA GLY A 216 16.16 31.90 17.15
C GLY A 216 16.04 32.20 15.66
N GLY A 217 15.71 31.21 14.82
CA GLY A 217 15.56 31.39 13.38
C GLY A 217 16.86 31.38 12.60
N THR A 218 17.94 30.88 13.20
CA THR A 218 19.26 30.81 12.55
C THR A 218 19.23 29.86 11.36
N GLN A 219 19.74 30.29 10.20
CA GLN A 219 19.84 29.44 9.01
C GLN A 219 20.70 28.19 9.28
N ALA A 220 20.31 27.03 8.75
CA ALA A 220 21.19 25.86 8.69
C ALA A 220 22.54 26.20 8.03
N ASN A 221 23.65 25.80 8.63
CA ASN A 221 24.98 26.10 8.10
C ASN A 221 25.49 25.11 7.04
N ARG A 222 24.69 24.09 6.69
CA ARG A 222 24.93 23.10 5.64
C ARG A 222 23.58 22.63 5.05
N GLY A 223 23.66 21.82 3.99
CA GLY A 223 22.52 21.31 3.23
C GLY A 223 21.48 20.56 4.05
N SER A 224 20.21 20.84 3.74
CA SER A 224 19.00 20.18 4.23
C SER A 224 18.17 19.74 3.02
N LEU A 225 17.75 18.47 2.99
CA LEU A 225 17.18 17.82 1.80
C LEU A 225 15.99 16.90 2.17
N ALA A 226 15.24 16.48 1.14
CA ALA A 226 14.13 15.50 1.20
C ALA A 226 13.10 15.77 2.33
N PRO A 227 12.27 16.82 2.22
CA PRO A 227 11.26 17.13 3.22
C PRO A 227 10.06 16.18 3.17
N SER A 228 9.43 15.97 4.32
CA SER A 228 8.16 15.26 4.49
C SER A 228 7.27 16.04 5.44
N ILE A 229 6.08 16.45 4.99
CA ILE A 229 5.16 17.32 5.75
C ILE A 229 3.98 16.53 6.36
N SER A 230 3.58 16.88 7.59
CA SER A 230 2.38 16.32 8.24
C SER A 230 1.08 16.75 7.55
N ALA A 231 -0.01 16.03 7.82
CA ALA A 231 -1.30 16.24 7.14
C ALA A 231 -1.85 17.65 7.32
N ASP A 232 -1.68 18.23 8.52
CA ASP A 232 -2.08 19.60 8.87
C ASP A 232 -1.05 20.66 8.46
N GLY A 233 0.10 20.24 7.92
CA GLY A 233 1.21 21.12 7.57
C GLY A 233 2.01 21.66 8.74
N ARG A 234 1.77 21.22 9.98
CA ARG A 234 2.45 21.75 11.17
C ARG A 234 3.89 21.27 11.30
N TYR A 235 4.14 20.00 11.07
CA TYR A 235 5.45 19.38 11.25
C TYR A 235 6.09 19.09 9.90
N VAL A 236 7.37 19.44 9.76
CA VAL A 236 8.18 19.11 8.58
C VAL A 236 9.39 18.31 9.03
N ALA A 237 9.44 17.04 8.64
CA ALA A 237 10.64 16.22 8.78
C ALA A 237 11.58 16.45 7.60
N PHE A 238 12.88 16.47 7.82
CA PHE A 238 13.90 16.58 6.77
C PHE A 238 15.22 16.03 7.29
N HIS A 239 16.15 15.72 6.39
CA HIS A 239 17.51 15.37 6.80
C HIS A 239 18.47 16.53 6.55
N SER A 240 19.48 16.69 7.40
CA SER A 240 20.44 17.78 7.28
C SER A 240 21.79 17.39 7.84
N SER A 241 22.86 17.91 7.21
CA SER A 241 24.23 17.83 7.73
C SER A 241 24.60 19.02 8.62
N ALA A 242 23.69 19.98 8.80
CA ALA A 242 23.93 21.21 9.53
C ALA A 242 24.19 20.97 11.03
N THR A 243 25.15 21.71 11.57
CA THR A 243 25.60 21.55 12.95
C THR A 243 24.95 22.53 13.94
N ASN A 244 24.06 23.38 13.45
CA ASN A 244 23.46 24.47 14.21
C ASN A 244 21.92 24.45 14.25
N LEU A 245 21.29 23.36 13.79
CA LEU A 245 19.82 23.19 13.87
C LEU A 245 19.32 22.90 15.29
N VAL A 246 20.17 22.34 16.14
CA VAL A 246 19.89 22.06 17.55
C VAL A 246 21.14 22.38 18.40
N SER A 247 20.96 22.59 19.69
CA SER A 247 22.08 22.73 20.63
C SER A 247 22.72 21.36 20.93
N GLY A 248 24.04 21.25 20.82
CA GLY A 248 24.80 20.02 21.08
C GLY A 248 25.85 19.74 20.01
N VAL A 249 26.80 18.83 20.28
CA VAL A 249 27.79 18.42 19.28
C VAL A 249 27.07 17.73 18.13
N THR A 250 27.42 18.10 16.91
CA THR A 250 26.96 17.49 15.67
C THR A 250 28.21 17.41 14.80
N ASN A 251 28.75 16.21 14.63
CA ASN A 251 30.05 15.98 13.98
C ASN A 251 30.02 16.18 12.45
N GLY A 252 29.04 16.94 11.92
CA GLY A 252 28.78 17.11 10.50
C GLY A 252 28.13 15.89 9.82
N THR A 253 27.75 14.87 10.58
CA THR A 253 26.97 13.72 10.10
C THR A 253 25.54 14.14 9.78
N THR A 254 24.94 13.52 8.77
CA THR A 254 23.55 13.80 8.38
C THR A 254 22.57 13.13 9.35
N HIS A 255 21.62 13.90 9.86
CA HIS A 255 20.60 13.47 10.81
C HIS A 255 19.20 13.86 10.36
N ILE A 256 18.19 13.22 10.97
CA ILE A 256 16.78 13.60 10.77
C ILE A 256 16.36 14.63 11.81
N PHE A 257 15.74 15.70 11.32
CA PHE A 257 15.16 16.76 12.12
C PHE A 257 13.66 16.89 11.82
N VAL A 258 12.91 17.40 12.80
CA VAL A 258 11.53 17.83 12.63
C VAL A 258 11.42 19.27 13.09
N HIS A 259 10.90 20.13 12.22
CA HIS A 259 10.53 21.50 12.55
C HIS A 259 9.03 21.58 12.86
N ASP A 260 8.68 22.11 14.03
CA ASP A 260 7.31 22.45 14.40
C ASP A 260 7.03 23.91 14.03
N ARG A 261 6.28 24.12 12.94
CA ARG A 261 5.97 25.46 12.41
C ARG A 261 5.10 26.30 13.34
N GLN A 262 4.42 25.70 14.30
CA GLN A 262 3.60 26.43 15.27
C GLN A 262 4.47 27.01 16.41
N THR A 263 5.46 26.25 16.87
CA THR A 263 6.33 26.68 17.98
C THR A 263 7.66 27.29 17.51
N GLY A 264 8.04 27.06 16.25
CA GLY A 264 9.33 27.44 15.68
C GLY A 264 10.49 26.56 16.16
N ALA A 265 10.21 25.44 16.84
CA ALA A 265 11.23 24.57 17.40
C ALA A 265 11.67 23.49 16.40
N THR A 266 12.98 23.26 16.31
CA THR A 266 13.58 22.16 15.55
C THR A 266 14.14 21.13 16.51
N THR A 267 13.79 19.85 16.30
CA THR A 267 14.22 18.73 17.14
C THR A 267 14.87 17.63 16.29
N ARG A 268 16.01 17.09 16.73
CA ARG A 268 16.61 15.90 16.12
C ARG A 268 15.84 14.65 16.55
N VAL A 269 15.46 13.80 15.60
CA VAL A 269 14.68 12.57 15.85
C VAL A 269 15.44 11.28 15.50
N SER A 270 16.57 11.37 14.79
CA SER A 270 17.51 10.25 14.61
C SER A 270 18.37 10.05 15.88
N VAL A 271 17.71 9.68 16.97
CA VAL A 271 18.31 9.42 18.29
C VAL A 271 17.86 8.05 18.80
N ALA A 272 18.65 7.44 19.67
CA ALA A 272 18.25 6.26 20.43
C ALA A 272 17.15 6.63 21.45
N SER A 273 16.51 5.61 22.04
CA SER A 273 15.40 5.82 23.00
C SER A 273 15.81 6.55 24.29
N ASP A 274 17.11 6.61 24.60
CA ASP A 274 17.66 7.37 25.72
C ASP A 274 18.09 8.80 25.32
N GLY A 275 17.83 9.20 24.08
CA GLY A 275 18.21 10.50 23.51
C GLY A 275 19.63 10.56 22.93
N THR A 276 20.41 9.48 23.00
CA THR A 276 21.76 9.43 22.41
C THR A 276 21.70 9.62 20.90
N GLU A 277 22.62 10.40 20.36
CA GLU A 277 22.74 10.64 18.92
C GLU A 277 23.12 9.38 18.15
N GLY A 278 22.51 9.17 16.98
CA GLY A 278 22.95 8.16 16.02
C GLY A 278 24.41 8.39 15.60
N ASN A 279 25.23 7.33 15.59
CA ASN A 279 26.66 7.41 15.30
C ASN A 279 27.01 7.41 13.80
N SER A 280 26.01 7.41 12.92
CA SER A 280 26.15 7.38 11.46
C SER A 280 25.00 8.13 10.79
N VAL A 281 25.02 8.15 9.46
CA VAL A 281 24.07 8.87 8.60
C VAL A 281 22.65 8.35 8.74
N SER A 282 21.69 9.26 8.86
CA SER A 282 20.25 9.01 8.73
C SER A 282 19.64 9.92 7.66
N ILE A 283 18.83 9.37 6.74
CA ILE A 283 18.25 10.07 5.58
C ILE A 283 16.81 9.62 5.29
N LYS A 284 16.17 10.25 4.30
CA LYS A 284 14.85 9.89 3.74
C LYS A 284 13.75 9.73 4.81
N PRO A 285 13.39 10.80 5.53
CA PRO A 285 12.34 10.73 6.54
C PRO A 285 10.95 10.67 5.90
N SER A 286 10.03 9.98 6.57
CA SER A 286 8.59 10.00 6.29
C SER A 286 7.82 10.23 7.60
N ILE A 287 6.96 11.25 7.64
CA ILE A 287 6.23 11.65 8.85
C ILE A 287 4.75 11.26 8.79
N SER A 288 4.23 10.77 9.91
CA SER A 288 2.79 10.47 10.09
C SER A 288 1.91 11.72 10.08
N ALA A 289 0.60 11.55 9.90
CA ALA A 289 -0.35 12.64 9.66
C ALA A 289 -0.43 13.64 10.83
N ASP A 290 -0.34 13.15 12.06
CA ASP A 290 -0.32 13.98 13.28
C ASP A 290 1.09 14.49 13.66
N GLY A 291 2.11 14.09 12.90
CA GLY A 291 3.49 14.42 13.16
C GLY A 291 4.15 13.68 14.32
N ARG A 292 3.51 12.65 14.89
CA ARG A 292 4.02 11.93 16.06
C ARG A 292 5.13 10.96 15.71
N TYR A 293 4.92 10.13 14.70
CA TYR A 293 5.87 9.11 14.26
C TYR A 293 6.65 9.59 13.04
N VAL A 294 7.96 9.38 13.07
CA VAL A 294 8.88 9.63 11.94
C VAL A 294 9.60 8.34 11.60
N ALA A 295 9.33 7.79 10.42
CA ALA A 295 10.12 6.71 9.85
C ALA A 295 11.34 7.28 9.11
N PHE A 296 12.48 6.61 9.18
CA PHE A 296 13.69 7.05 8.48
C PHE A 296 14.67 5.89 8.26
N GLN A 297 15.54 6.06 7.28
CA GLN A 297 16.64 5.14 6.98
C GLN A 297 17.90 5.56 7.75
N SER A 298 18.66 4.60 8.29
CA SER A 298 19.92 4.91 8.98
C SER A 298 20.94 3.77 8.93
N ILE A 299 22.23 4.09 8.87
CA ILE A 299 23.37 3.14 9.00
C ILE A 299 23.91 3.15 10.45
N ALA A 300 23.24 3.87 11.37
CA ALA A 300 23.72 4.07 12.73
C ALA A 300 23.44 2.86 13.62
N THR A 301 24.51 2.19 14.07
CA THR A 301 24.46 0.94 14.85
C THR A 301 24.02 1.11 16.30
N ASN A 302 23.78 2.34 16.74
CA ASN A 302 23.46 2.66 18.14
C ASN A 302 22.07 3.26 18.34
N LEU A 303 21.21 3.30 17.31
CA LEU A 303 19.83 3.77 17.46
C LEU A 303 18.96 2.78 18.26
N VAL A 304 19.27 1.49 18.12
CA VAL A 304 18.68 0.39 18.91
C VAL A 304 19.78 -0.59 19.32
N SER A 305 19.54 -1.35 20.37
CA SER A 305 20.42 -2.47 20.72
C SER A 305 20.27 -3.62 19.72
N GLY A 306 21.37 -4.28 19.36
CA GLY A 306 21.33 -5.45 18.48
C GLY A 306 21.19 -5.11 16.99
N ASP A 307 21.56 -3.89 16.60
CA ASP A 307 21.87 -3.54 15.23
C ASP A 307 23.32 -3.99 14.92
N THR A 308 23.43 -5.03 14.09
CA THR A 308 24.69 -5.75 13.85
C THR A 308 24.96 -6.08 12.38
N ASN A 309 23.99 -5.85 11.49
CA ASN A 309 24.12 -6.18 10.07
C ASN A 309 25.08 -5.24 9.30
N GLY A 310 25.42 -4.07 9.87
CA GLY A 310 26.36 -3.12 9.28
C GLY A 310 25.85 -2.46 8.00
N THR A 311 24.54 -2.47 7.76
CA THR A 311 23.89 -1.86 6.60
C THR A 311 22.80 -0.90 7.03
N GLN A 312 22.14 -0.24 6.09
CA GLN A 312 21.04 0.65 6.40
C GLN A 312 19.79 -0.13 6.84
N ASP A 313 19.12 0.38 7.87
CA ASP A 313 17.88 -0.14 8.42
C ASP A 313 16.81 0.95 8.46
N ILE A 314 15.55 0.52 8.60
CA ILE A 314 14.41 1.43 8.79
C ILE A 314 14.08 1.52 10.27
N PHE A 315 14.04 2.74 10.77
CA PHE A 315 13.68 3.05 12.14
C PHE A 315 12.43 3.92 12.19
N VAL A 316 11.69 3.84 13.29
CA VAL A 316 10.62 4.78 13.62
C VAL A 316 10.92 5.40 14.98
N HIS A 317 10.91 6.73 15.04
CA HIS A 317 10.95 7.48 16.28
C HIS A 317 9.54 8.00 16.64
N ASP A 318 9.06 7.66 17.83
CA ASP A 318 7.85 8.21 18.43
C ASP A 318 8.21 9.47 19.23
N ARG A 319 7.88 10.63 18.67
CA ARG A 319 8.22 11.95 19.25
C ARG A 319 7.48 12.24 20.56
N GLN A 320 6.41 11.49 20.87
CA GLN A 320 5.68 11.65 22.13
C GLN A 320 6.31 10.87 23.26
N THR A 321 6.77 9.64 23.00
CA THR A 321 7.37 8.77 24.02
C THR A 321 8.89 8.82 24.06
N GLY A 322 9.53 9.33 23.00
CA GLY A 322 10.97 9.30 22.79
C GLY A 322 11.51 7.95 22.31
N GLN A 323 10.64 6.97 22.05
CA GLN A 323 11.06 5.61 21.70
C GLN A 323 11.50 5.53 20.23
N THR A 324 12.65 4.90 19.99
CA THR A 324 13.14 4.53 18.66
C THR A 324 13.14 3.01 18.51
N THR A 325 12.51 2.51 17.44
CA THR A 325 12.39 1.08 17.12
C THR A 325 12.84 0.80 15.69
N ARG A 326 13.59 -0.28 15.44
CA ARG A 326 13.80 -0.80 14.09
C ARG A 326 12.55 -1.53 13.61
N VAL A 327 12.14 -1.26 12.37
CA VAL A 327 10.97 -1.88 11.73
C VAL A 327 11.33 -2.73 10.51
N SER A 328 12.57 -2.64 10.00
CA SER A 328 13.15 -3.60 9.04
C SER A 328 13.52 -4.93 9.72
N VAL A 329 12.54 -5.58 10.34
CA VAL A 329 12.69 -6.86 11.05
C VAL A 329 11.72 -7.91 10.53
N ALA A 330 12.07 -9.17 10.71
CA ALA A 330 11.13 -10.28 10.52
C ALA A 330 10.02 -10.25 11.58
N SER A 331 8.96 -11.04 11.37
CA SER A 331 7.80 -11.06 12.30
C SER A 331 8.12 -11.56 13.72
N ASP A 332 9.27 -12.23 13.90
CA ASP A 332 9.79 -12.65 15.21
C ASP A 332 10.76 -11.63 15.84
N GLY A 333 10.97 -10.48 15.19
CA GLY A 333 11.88 -9.42 15.61
C GLY A 333 13.32 -9.58 15.12
N THR A 334 13.63 -10.62 14.36
CA THR A 334 14.99 -10.83 13.82
C THR A 334 15.38 -9.72 12.85
N GLU A 335 16.61 -9.24 12.95
CA GLU A 335 17.21 -8.24 12.06
C GLU A 335 17.25 -8.71 10.59
N GLY A 336 16.90 -7.82 9.66
CA GLY A 336 17.14 -8.05 8.23
C GLY A 336 18.64 -8.20 7.93
N ASN A 337 19.01 -9.20 7.13
CA ASN A 337 20.41 -9.52 6.82
C ASN A 337 21.01 -8.73 5.65
N SER A 338 20.29 -7.73 5.13
CA SER A 338 20.72 -6.82 4.07
C SER A 338 20.01 -5.47 4.19
N GLY A 339 20.39 -4.51 3.35
CA GLY A 339 19.99 -3.12 3.48
C GLY A 339 18.51 -2.88 3.18
N SER A 340 17.89 -2.01 3.99
CA SER A 340 16.52 -1.52 3.81
C SER A 340 16.49 0.00 3.62
N ASN A 341 15.66 0.49 2.70
CA ASN A 341 15.64 1.90 2.27
C ASN A 341 14.21 2.43 2.07
N ASP A 342 14.10 3.73 1.81
CA ASP A 342 12.89 4.44 1.34
C ASP A 342 11.60 4.10 2.12
N PRO A 343 11.52 4.47 3.41
CA PRO A 343 10.33 4.19 4.20
C PRO A 343 9.17 5.13 3.89
N SER A 344 7.96 4.59 3.94
CA SER A 344 6.70 5.34 3.86
C SER A 344 5.78 4.94 5.01
N ILE A 345 5.36 5.91 5.83
CA ILE A 345 4.56 5.64 7.04
C ILE A 345 3.09 6.05 6.87
N SER A 346 2.18 5.17 7.30
CA SER A 346 0.73 5.43 7.33
C SER A 346 0.35 6.58 8.28
N ALA A 347 -0.85 7.14 8.10
CA ALA A 347 -1.29 8.36 8.78
C ALA A 347 -1.29 8.25 10.31
N ASN A 348 -1.66 7.08 10.85
CA ASN A 348 -1.65 6.79 12.28
C ASN A 348 -0.31 6.27 12.80
N GLY A 349 0.69 6.10 11.91
CA GLY A 349 2.00 5.57 12.25
C GLY A 349 2.06 4.07 12.53
N ARG A 350 0.99 3.30 12.28
CA ARG A 350 0.95 1.86 12.57
C ARG A 350 1.73 1.05 11.54
N TYR A 351 1.49 1.32 10.26
CA TYR A 351 2.10 0.60 9.16
C TYR A 351 3.25 1.40 8.55
N VAL A 352 4.37 0.72 8.27
CA VAL A 352 5.52 1.27 7.56
C VAL A 352 5.82 0.39 6.36
N ALA A 353 5.68 0.92 5.15
CA ALA A 353 6.16 0.29 3.94
C ALA A 353 7.63 0.68 3.70
N PHE A 354 8.45 -0.25 3.20
CA PHE A 354 9.86 -0.01 2.90
C PHE A 354 10.37 -1.01 1.86
N GLN A 355 11.47 -0.68 1.17
CA GLN A 355 12.14 -1.63 0.30
C GLN A 355 13.30 -2.31 1.02
N SER A 356 13.56 -3.59 0.75
CA SER A 356 14.68 -4.32 1.35
C SER A 356 15.26 -5.37 0.43
N GLN A 357 16.58 -5.59 0.53
CA GLN A 357 17.29 -6.70 -0.12
C GLN A 357 17.45 -7.91 0.83
N ALA A 358 16.90 -7.83 2.04
CA ALA A 358 17.09 -8.85 3.07
C ALA A 358 16.19 -10.06 2.82
N ASN A 359 16.78 -11.22 2.59
CA ASN A 359 16.05 -12.45 2.27
C ASN A 359 15.54 -13.21 3.50
N ASN A 360 15.58 -12.61 4.69
CA ASN A 360 15.18 -13.23 5.95
C ASN A 360 14.04 -12.48 6.66
N LEU A 361 13.43 -11.47 6.03
CA LEU A 361 12.31 -10.74 6.62
C LEU A 361 11.01 -11.54 6.61
N VAL A 362 10.81 -12.40 5.60
CA VAL A 362 9.66 -13.31 5.49
C VAL A 362 10.09 -14.69 5.00
N SER A 363 9.30 -15.71 5.33
CA SER A 363 9.50 -17.05 4.79
C SER A 363 9.20 -17.09 3.28
N GLY A 364 10.04 -17.78 2.52
CA GLY A 364 9.85 -17.89 1.07
C GLY A 364 10.41 -16.71 0.28
N ASP A 365 11.09 -15.78 0.96
CA ASP A 365 12.04 -14.87 0.35
C ASP A 365 13.39 -15.58 0.22
N THR A 366 13.84 -15.84 -1.01
CA THR A 366 15.06 -16.64 -1.25
C THR A 366 16.16 -15.88 -2.00
N GLY A 367 15.82 -14.75 -2.60
CA GLY A 367 16.75 -13.92 -3.38
C GLY A 367 17.22 -12.68 -2.62
N PHE A 368 18.38 -12.14 -2.99
CA PHE A 368 18.79 -10.78 -2.58
C PHE A 368 18.25 -9.72 -3.57
N ILE A 369 17.03 -9.94 -4.06
CA ILE A 369 16.32 -8.99 -4.93
C ILE A 369 15.66 -7.96 -4.04
N THR A 370 15.60 -6.70 -4.48
CA THR A 370 14.90 -5.67 -3.70
C THR A 370 13.40 -5.87 -3.80
N ASP A 371 12.77 -6.10 -2.66
CA ASP A 371 11.34 -6.32 -2.49
C ASP A 371 10.71 -5.19 -1.66
N ILE A 372 9.40 -5.02 -1.79
CA ILE A 372 8.61 -4.13 -0.94
C ILE A 372 8.04 -4.93 0.23
N PHE A 373 8.24 -4.43 1.43
CA PHE A 373 7.72 -4.98 2.67
C PHE A 373 6.84 -3.95 3.38
N ILE A 374 5.98 -4.45 4.24
CA ILE A 374 5.24 -3.64 5.21
C ILE A 374 5.37 -4.27 6.59
N HIS A 375 5.67 -3.42 7.59
CA HIS A 375 5.70 -3.81 8.99
C HIS A 375 4.52 -3.18 9.74
N ASP A 376 3.71 -4.01 10.38
CA ASP A 376 2.66 -3.59 11.30
C ASP A 376 3.24 -3.46 12.71
N ARG A 377 3.50 -2.23 13.13
CA ARG A 377 4.12 -1.92 14.43
C ARG A 377 3.25 -2.29 15.63
N GLN A 378 1.95 -2.55 15.44
CA GLN A 378 1.07 -2.96 16.51
C GLN A 378 1.11 -4.48 16.75
N THR A 379 1.18 -5.27 15.69
CA THR A 379 1.19 -6.74 15.77
C THR A 379 2.61 -7.33 15.70
N GLY A 380 3.59 -6.55 15.23
CA GLY A 380 4.96 -6.99 14.95
C GLY A 380 5.10 -7.77 13.65
N VAL A 381 4.03 -7.89 12.85
CA VAL A 381 4.03 -8.70 11.63
C VAL A 381 4.67 -7.94 10.47
N THR A 382 5.58 -8.60 9.77
CA THR A 382 6.17 -8.15 8.51
C THR A 382 5.69 -9.03 7.35
N THR A 383 5.19 -8.42 6.29
CA THR A 383 4.75 -9.11 5.06
C THR A 383 5.40 -8.51 3.83
N ARG A 384 5.79 -9.36 2.87
CA ARG A 384 6.18 -8.92 1.52
C ARG A 384 4.93 -8.52 0.73
N VAL A 385 5.03 -7.41 0.02
CA VAL A 385 3.97 -6.76 -0.78
C VAL A 385 4.19 -7.02 -2.28
N SER A 386 5.45 -7.01 -2.73
CA SER A 386 5.85 -7.33 -4.11
C SER A 386 5.83 -8.83 -4.38
N ILE A 387 4.65 -9.45 -4.28
CA ILE A 387 4.45 -10.88 -4.56
C ILE A 387 3.89 -11.04 -5.97
N ALA A 388 4.36 -12.06 -6.69
CA ALA A 388 3.84 -12.41 -8.00
C ALA A 388 2.35 -12.80 -7.94
N PHE A 389 1.63 -12.67 -9.05
CA PHE A 389 0.18 -12.97 -9.09
C PHE A 389 -0.14 -14.44 -8.73
N ASP A 390 0.82 -15.35 -8.92
CA ASP A 390 0.72 -16.78 -8.59
C ASP A 390 1.21 -17.12 -7.16
N GLY A 391 1.57 -16.11 -6.36
CA GLY A 391 2.08 -16.27 -5.00
C GLY A 391 3.58 -16.55 -4.90
N THR A 392 4.30 -16.63 -6.02
CA THR A 392 5.76 -16.76 -6.04
C THR A 392 6.47 -15.41 -5.84
N GLU A 393 7.79 -15.42 -5.83
CA GLU A 393 8.58 -14.19 -5.71
C GLU A 393 8.46 -13.33 -6.98
N ALA A 394 8.51 -12.01 -6.82
CA ALA A 394 8.72 -11.13 -7.96
C ALA A 394 10.03 -11.50 -8.67
N ASN A 395 10.00 -11.55 -10.01
CA ASN A 395 11.15 -11.98 -10.80
C ASN A 395 12.18 -10.86 -11.06
N ASN A 396 11.98 -9.68 -10.48
CA ASN A 396 12.86 -8.52 -10.61
C ASN A 396 12.62 -7.53 -9.46
N VAL A 397 13.40 -6.45 -9.42
CA VAL A 397 13.38 -5.45 -8.33
C VAL A 397 12.08 -4.64 -8.29
N SER A 398 11.63 -4.38 -7.07
CA SER A 398 10.55 -3.45 -6.74
C SER A 398 11.06 -2.38 -5.76
N SER A 399 10.68 -1.11 -5.97
CA SER A 399 11.24 0.04 -5.25
C SER A 399 10.23 1.15 -4.98
N ALA A 400 10.65 2.18 -4.23
CA ALA A 400 9.94 3.43 -3.97
C ALA A 400 8.47 3.26 -3.50
N PRO A 401 8.23 2.62 -2.35
CA PRO A 401 6.88 2.42 -1.85
C PRO A 401 6.21 3.72 -1.36
N SER A 402 4.91 3.84 -1.58
CA SER A 402 4.04 4.90 -1.07
C SER A 402 2.78 4.26 -0.48
N ILE A 403 2.47 4.55 0.80
CA ILE A 403 1.39 3.90 1.54
C ILE A 403 0.19 4.83 1.76
N SER A 404 -1.04 4.29 1.65
CA SER A 404 -2.27 5.00 1.98
C SER A 404 -2.39 5.31 3.48
N ALA A 405 -3.30 6.22 3.84
CA ALA A 405 -3.42 6.72 5.22
C ALA A 405 -3.79 5.61 6.22
N ASP A 406 -4.65 4.69 5.82
CA ASP A 406 -5.06 3.52 6.59
C ASP A 406 -4.05 2.35 6.54
N GLY A 407 -3.08 2.43 5.63
CA GLY A 407 -2.11 1.38 5.38
C GLY A 407 -2.63 0.19 4.57
N ARG A 408 -3.80 0.30 3.92
CA ARG A 408 -4.38 -0.78 3.09
C ARG A 408 -3.69 -0.89 1.73
N TYR A 409 -3.45 0.24 1.07
CA TYR A 409 -2.93 0.29 -0.30
C TYR A 409 -1.46 0.73 -0.31
N ILE A 410 -0.64 0.03 -1.09
CA ILE A 410 0.78 0.34 -1.27
C ILE A 410 1.05 0.48 -2.75
N ALA A 411 1.34 1.70 -3.19
CA ALA A 411 1.85 1.96 -4.53
C ALA A 411 3.37 1.77 -4.55
N PHE A 412 3.92 1.18 -5.60
CA PHE A 412 5.36 0.99 -5.77
C PHE A 412 5.70 0.84 -7.25
N GLU A 413 6.96 1.07 -7.61
CA GLU A 413 7.46 0.80 -8.95
C GLU A 413 8.12 -0.58 -9.01
N SER A 414 8.07 -1.26 -10.16
CA SER A 414 8.73 -2.56 -10.32
C SER A 414 9.14 -2.83 -11.76
N ASN A 415 10.26 -3.56 -11.90
CA ASN A 415 10.73 -4.12 -13.17
C ASN A 415 10.28 -5.58 -13.36
N ALA A 416 9.47 -6.11 -12.45
CA ALA A 416 9.05 -7.50 -12.44
C ALA A 416 7.87 -7.72 -13.38
N SER A 417 7.99 -8.70 -14.28
CA SER A 417 6.96 -9.03 -15.26
C SER A 417 5.93 -10.06 -14.76
N ASN A 418 6.01 -10.47 -13.49
CA ASN A 418 5.13 -11.48 -12.92
C ASN A 418 4.30 -10.97 -11.73
N LEU A 419 4.28 -9.66 -11.45
CA LEU A 419 3.43 -9.10 -10.39
C LEU A 419 1.94 -9.13 -10.74
N VAL A 420 1.63 -9.05 -12.03
CA VAL A 420 0.28 -9.18 -12.58
C VAL A 420 0.33 -10.05 -13.83
N ASP A 421 -0.78 -10.71 -14.15
CA ASP A 421 -0.89 -11.42 -15.42
C ASP A 421 -0.84 -10.42 -16.59
N GLY A 422 -0.27 -10.85 -17.72
CA GLY A 422 -0.22 -10.06 -18.94
C GLY A 422 0.75 -8.88 -18.92
N ASP A 423 1.74 -8.83 -18.01
CA ASP A 423 2.84 -7.87 -18.14
C ASP A 423 3.70 -8.16 -19.36
N THR A 424 3.62 -7.32 -20.39
CA THR A 424 4.26 -7.59 -21.68
C THR A 424 5.02 -6.41 -22.27
N ASN A 425 4.95 -5.23 -21.65
CA ASN A 425 5.61 -4.03 -22.15
C ASN A 425 7.14 -4.04 -21.93
N GLY A 426 7.65 -4.84 -21.00
CA GLY A 426 9.08 -4.96 -20.70
C GLY A 426 9.68 -3.67 -20.12
N THR A 427 8.87 -2.83 -19.49
CA THR A 427 9.29 -1.56 -18.88
C THR A 427 9.00 -1.53 -17.38
N GLN A 428 9.62 -0.60 -16.66
CA GLN A 428 9.27 -0.37 -15.26
C GLN A 428 7.85 0.20 -15.16
N ASP A 429 7.05 -0.38 -14.28
CA ASP A 429 5.64 -0.04 -14.11
C ASP A 429 5.31 0.35 -12.68
N ILE A 430 4.19 1.06 -12.51
CA ILE A 430 3.62 1.36 -11.20
C ILE A 430 2.53 0.35 -10.89
N PHE A 431 2.62 -0.24 -9.71
CA PHE A 431 1.66 -1.18 -9.16
C PHE A 431 1.05 -0.63 -7.88
N VAL A 432 -0.16 -1.06 -7.57
CA VAL A 432 -0.78 -0.91 -6.25
C VAL A 432 -1.17 -2.27 -5.74
N HIS A 433 -0.65 -2.62 -4.57
CA HIS A 433 -1.08 -3.80 -3.83
C HIS A 433 -2.15 -3.40 -2.79
N ASP A 434 -3.27 -4.12 -2.80
CA ASP A 434 -4.27 -4.08 -1.74
C ASP A 434 -4.02 -5.21 -0.73
N ARG A 435 -3.82 -4.83 0.54
CA ARG A 435 -3.55 -5.80 1.61
C ARG A 435 -4.78 -6.58 2.05
N GLU A 436 -5.98 -6.14 1.67
CA GLU A 436 -7.22 -6.87 1.93
C GLU A 436 -7.57 -7.76 0.74
N ASP A 437 -7.88 -9.01 1.01
CA ASP A 437 -8.37 -9.96 0.01
C ASP A 437 -9.80 -9.63 -0.40
N ASN A 438 -9.96 -9.20 -1.66
CA ASN A 438 -11.27 -8.93 -2.26
C ASN A 438 -11.55 -9.91 -3.42
N THR A 439 -10.76 -10.98 -3.54
CA THR A 439 -10.96 -11.99 -4.58
C THR A 439 -12.04 -12.93 -4.09
N ALA A 440 -13.15 -12.98 -4.81
CA ALA A 440 -14.21 -13.92 -4.47
C ALA A 440 -13.81 -15.37 -4.83
N PRO A 441 -14.14 -16.37 -4.00
CA PRO A 441 -13.99 -17.75 -4.38
C PRO A 441 -14.89 -18.08 -5.58
N THR A 442 -14.48 -19.05 -6.39
CA THR A 442 -15.27 -19.57 -7.53
C THR A 442 -15.28 -21.11 -7.53
N VAL A 443 -16.27 -21.71 -8.20
CA VAL A 443 -16.29 -23.17 -8.42
C VAL A 443 -15.40 -23.52 -9.61
N VAL A 444 -14.36 -24.31 -9.37
CA VAL A 444 -13.43 -24.78 -10.41
C VAL A 444 -13.98 -26.00 -11.13
N SER A 445 -14.55 -26.96 -10.40
CA SER A 445 -15.13 -28.16 -11.02
C SER A 445 -16.12 -28.89 -10.12
N ILE A 446 -17.01 -29.66 -10.75
CA ILE A 446 -17.84 -30.68 -10.11
C ILE A 446 -17.63 -31.99 -10.89
N THR A 447 -16.93 -32.95 -10.28
CA THR A 447 -16.55 -34.22 -10.92
C THR A 447 -17.20 -35.41 -10.22
N ARG A 448 -17.40 -36.51 -10.92
CA ARG A 448 -17.93 -37.75 -10.34
C ARG A 448 -16.85 -38.48 -9.55
N ALA A 449 -17.19 -38.91 -8.33
CA ALA A 449 -16.28 -39.70 -7.47
C ALA A 449 -16.55 -41.21 -7.51
N ASP A 450 -17.65 -41.65 -8.12
CA ASP A 450 -18.08 -43.04 -8.20
C ASP A 450 -18.20 -43.49 -9.69
N PRO A 451 -18.27 -44.81 -9.97
CA PRO A 451 -18.41 -45.32 -11.33
C PRO A 451 -19.67 -44.83 -12.05
N ASN A 452 -19.57 -44.68 -13.37
CA ASN A 452 -20.66 -44.30 -14.26
C ASN A 452 -20.64 -45.14 -15.55
N PRO A 453 -21.78 -45.67 -16.06
CA PRO A 453 -23.14 -45.62 -15.49
C PRO A 453 -23.29 -46.43 -14.18
N THR A 454 -24.34 -46.19 -13.42
CA THR A 454 -24.54 -46.85 -12.11
C THR A 454 -26.00 -47.14 -11.75
N SER A 455 -26.21 -48.18 -10.95
CA SER A 455 -27.50 -48.53 -10.32
C SER A 455 -27.49 -48.33 -8.80
N ALA A 456 -26.37 -47.85 -8.23
CA ALA A 456 -26.18 -47.66 -6.78
C ALA A 456 -27.23 -46.73 -6.16
N ALA A 457 -27.57 -46.92 -4.89
CA ALA A 457 -28.59 -46.12 -4.18
C ALA A 457 -28.15 -44.67 -3.93
N SER A 458 -26.85 -44.40 -3.95
CA SER A 458 -26.26 -43.08 -3.86
C SER A 458 -25.04 -42.99 -4.77
N VAL A 459 -24.67 -41.76 -5.11
CA VAL A 459 -23.44 -41.40 -5.82
C VAL A 459 -22.81 -40.19 -5.16
N ARG A 460 -21.52 -39.99 -5.36
CA ARG A 460 -20.76 -38.85 -4.84
C ARG A 460 -20.22 -37.97 -5.95
N PHE A 461 -20.25 -36.67 -5.72
CA PHE A 461 -19.54 -35.68 -6.50
C PHE A 461 -18.41 -35.09 -5.66
N THR A 462 -17.29 -34.74 -6.31
CA THR A 462 -16.23 -33.91 -5.75
C THR A 462 -16.39 -32.51 -6.32
N VAL A 463 -16.64 -31.54 -5.45
CA VAL A 463 -16.72 -30.11 -5.76
C VAL A 463 -15.39 -29.48 -5.35
N THR A 464 -14.76 -28.76 -6.27
CA THR A 464 -13.49 -28.05 -6.03
C THR A 464 -13.70 -26.56 -6.27
N PHE A 465 -13.30 -25.75 -5.29
CA PHE A 465 -13.29 -24.29 -5.34
C PHE A 465 -11.89 -23.76 -5.68
N SER A 466 -11.81 -22.49 -6.10
CA SER A 466 -10.54 -21.82 -6.41
C SER A 466 -9.64 -21.67 -5.19
N GLU A 467 -10.24 -21.64 -4.00
CA GLU A 467 -9.57 -21.42 -2.73
C GLU A 467 -10.34 -22.06 -1.57
N PRO A 468 -9.75 -22.11 -0.35
CA PRO A 468 -10.45 -22.58 0.83
C PRO A 468 -11.71 -21.78 1.15
N VAL A 469 -12.84 -22.47 1.28
CA VAL A 469 -14.13 -21.85 1.64
C VAL A 469 -14.70 -22.46 2.92
N THR A 470 -15.68 -21.77 3.48
CA THR A 470 -16.54 -22.23 4.58
C THR A 470 -18.01 -22.01 4.21
N GLY A 471 -18.93 -22.55 4.99
CA GLY A 471 -20.37 -22.38 4.76
C GLY A 471 -21.01 -23.34 3.75
N VAL A 472 -20.23 -24.22 3.10
CA VAL A 472 -20.76 -25.21 2.13
C VAL A 472 -21.66 -26.24 2.81
N ASP A 473 -22.95 -26.21 2.49
CA ASP A 473 -23.97 -27.13 3.00
C ASP A 473 -24.96 -27.59 1.92
N ALA A 474 -25.98 -28.36 2.31
CA ALA A 474 -26.92 -28.97 1.36
C ALA A 474 -27.82 -27.96 0.63
N SER A 475 -27.97 -26.74 1.16
CA SER A 475 -28.78 -25.67 0.56
C SER A 475 -28.10 -25.00 -0.63
N ASP A 476 -26.78 -25.15 -0.76
CA ASP A 476 -25.97 -24.62 -1.87
C ASP A 476 -26.05 -25.48 -3.13
N PHE A 477 -26.84 -26.56 -3.12
CA PHE A 477 -26.86 -27.54 -4.20
C PHE A 477 -28.26 -27.76 -4.78
N ALA A 478 -28.34 -27.72 -6.11
CA ALA A 478 -29.51 -28.13 -6.87
C ALA A 478 -29.20 -29.39 -7.70
N LEU A 479 -30.23 -30.18 -7.98
CA LEU A 479 -30.12 -31.39 -8.79
C LEU A 479 -30.87 -31.20 -10.10
N THR A 480 -30.16 -31.36 -11.22
CA THR A 480 -30.75 -31.35 -12.55
C THR A 480 -30.84 -32.78 -13.08
N THR A 481 -32.04 -33.20 -13.49
CA THR A 481 -32.29 -34.59 -13.91
C THR A 481 -33.02 -34.70 -15.26
N THR A 482 -32.90 -35.88 -15.87
CA THR A 482 -33.71 -36.27 -17.04
C THR A 482 -34.32 -37.66 -16.84
N GLY A 483 -35.20 -38.09 -17.76
CA GLY A 483 -35.79 -39.42 -17.74
C GLY A 483 -36.88 -39.57 -16.68
N SER A 484 -36.93 -40.73 -16.03
CA SER A 484 -37.93 -41.07 -15.01
C SER A 484 -37.40 -40.99 -13.57
N LEU A 485 -36.23 -40.37 -13.37
CA LEU A 485 -35.63 -40.22 -12.04
C LEU A 485 -36.54 -39.43 -11.10
N SER A 486 -36.76 -39.97 -9.90
CA SER A 486 -37.58 -39.32 -8.86
C SER A 486 -37.11 -39.65 -7.45
N GLY A 487 -37.28 -38.69 -6.54
CA GLY A 487 -36.85 -38.80 -5.13
C GLY A 487 -35.35 -38.57 -4.91
N MET A 488 -34.70 -37.75 -5.75
CA MET A 488 -33.28 -37.43 -5.57
C MET A 488 -33.13 -36.41 -4.45
N SER A 489 -32.06 -36.51 -3.66
CA SER A 489 -31.75 -35.54 -2.62
C SER A 489 -30.27 -35.54 -2.31
N VAL A 490 -29.71 -34.36 -2.00
CA VAL A 490 -28.40 -34.26 -1.36
C VAL A 490 -28.53 -34.78 0.07
N THR A 491 -27.79 -35.84 0.41
CA THR A 491 -27.90 -36.52 1.71
C THR A 491 -26.77 -36.16 2.67
N SER A 492 -25.62 -35.74 2.14
CA SER A 492 -24.49 -35.28 2.96
C SER A 492 -23.56 -34.39 2.15
N VAL A 493 -23.03 -33.36 2.79
CA VAL A 493 -21.90 -32.56 2.32
C VAL A 493 -20.80 -32.72 3.36
N SER A 494 -19.60 -33.10 2.91
CA SER A 494 -18.45 -33.31 3.80
C SER A 494 -17.16 -32.90 3.12
N GLY A 495 -16.25 -32.26 3.83
CA GLY A 495 -15.00 -31.75 3.28
C GLY A 495 -14.56 -30.52 4.05
N SER A 496 -13.41 -29.97 3.64
CA SER A 496 -12.88 -28.73 4.18
C SER A 496 -11.85 -28.16 3.21
N GLY A 497 -11.45 -26.91 3.45
CA GLY A 497 -10.55 -26.23 2.54
C GLY A 497 -11.26 -25.97 1.22
N ASN A 498 -10.64 -26.32 0.10
CA ASN A 498 -11.17 -26.04 -1.24
C ASN A 498 -11.91 -27.23 -1.88
N THR A 499 -12.06 -28.36 -1.18
CA THR A 499 -12.61 -29.59 -1.78
C THR A 499 -13.65 -30.25 -0.89
N TYR A 500 -14.83 -30.51 -1.47
CA TYR A 500 -15.99 -31.07 -0.79
C TYR A 500 -16.54 -32.29 -1.53
N SER A 501 -16.87 -33.35 -0.80
CA SER A 501 -17.60 -34.52 -1.29
C SER A 501 -19.10 -34.35 -0.99
N VAL A 502 -19.92 -34.37 -2.03
CA VAL A 502 -21.38 -34.26 -1.95
C VAL A 502 -22.01 -35.60 -2.31
N THR A 503 -22.69 -36.24 -1.36
CA THR A 503 -23.40 -37.50 -1.58
C THR A 503 -24.86 -37.21 -1.95
N VAL A 504 -25.31 -37.80 -3.06
CA VAL A 504 -26.66 -37.65 -3.58
C VAL A 504 -27.35 -39.01 -3.61
N SER A 505 -28.55 -39.10 -3.04
CA SER A 505 -29.42 -40.27 -3.24
C SER A 505 -29.93 -40.29 -4.67
N THR A 506 -29.79 -41.44 -5.35
CA THR A 506 -30.24 -41.63 -6.72
C THR A 506 -31.68 -42.15 -6.83
N GLY A 507 -32.40 -42.22 -5.69
CA GLY A 507 -33.80 -42.61 -5.57
C GLY A 507 -34.25 -43.73 -6.52
N THR A 508 -35.30 -43.48 -7.29
CA THR A 508 -35.90 -44.46 -8.20
C THR A 508 -35.96 -43.94 -9.65
N GLY A 509 -36.15 -44.86 -10.61
CA GLY A 509 -36.21 -44.52 -12.04
C GLY A 509 -34.87 -44.59 -12.75
N THR A 510 -34.83 -44.21 -14.03
CA THR A 510 -33.63 -44.22 -14.88
C THR A 510 -33.54 -42.90 -15.63
N GLY A 511 -32.33 -42.37 -15.80
CA GLY A 511 -32.12 -41.06 -16.39
C GLY A 511 -30.72 -40.51 -16.11
N THR A 512 -30.56 -39.20 -16.27
CA THR A 512 -29.31 -38.52 -15.91
C THR A 512 -29.47 -37.66 -14.66
N LEU A 513 -28.38 -37.50 -13.90
CA LEU A 513 -28.30 -36.71 -12.68
C LEU A 513 -27.04 -35.82 -12.73
N ARG A 514 -27.23 -34.51 -12.60
CA ARG A 514 -26.15 -33.51 -12.44
C ARG A 514 -26.35 -32.78 -11.13
N LEU A 515 -25.24 -32.45 -10.48
CA LEU A 515 -25.19 -31.58 -9.31
C LEU A 515 -24.78 -30.17 -9.78
N ASP A 516 -25.56 -29.18 -9.39
CA ASP A 516 -25.31 -27.76 -9.65
C ASP A 516 -25.03 -27.05 -8.31
N VAL A 517 -24.10 -26.12 -8.30
CA VAL A 517 -23.90 -25.20 -7.15
C VAL A 517 -24.77 -23.97 -7.37
N ILE A 518 -25.56 -23.63 -6.36
CA ILE A 518 -26.40 -22.43 -6.33
C ILE A 518 -25.81 -21.48 -5.29
N ASP A 519 -25.34 -20.34 -5.76
CA ASP A 519 -24.83 -19.28 -4.92
C ASP A 519 -25.98 -18.52 -4.24
N ASN A 520 -25.86 -18.40 -2.92
CA ASN A 520 -26.76 -17.74 -1.99
C ASN A 520 -25.98 -16.83 -1.01
N ASP A 521 -24.73 -16.49 -1.32
CA ASP A 521 -23.78 -15.75 -0.48
C ASP A 521 -23.38 -16.44 0.86
N THR A 522 -23.77 -17.70 1.12
CA THR A 522 -23.36 -18.39 2.37
C THR A 522 -22.03 -19.12 2.27
N ILE A 523 -21.58 -19.46 1.05
CA ILE A 523 -20.23 -19.96 0.82
C ILE A 523 -19.28 -18.77 0.77
N ILE A 524 -18.37 -18.68 1.73
CA ILE A 524 -17.41 -17.57 1.88
C ILE A 524 -15.98 -18.08 2.04
N ASP A 525 -15.01 -17.31 1.56
CA ASP A 525 -13.58 -17.56 1.84
C ASP A 525 -13.17 -17.14 3.28
N ALA A 526 -11.88 -17.16 3.57
CA ALA A 526 -11.34 -16.73 4.87
C ALA A 526 -11.40 -15.20 5.09
N ALA A 527 -11.48 -14.42 4.03
CA ALA A 527 -11.60 -12.97 4.05
C ALA A 527 -13.07 -12.50 4.16
N GLY A 528 -14.02 -13.42 3.99
CA GLY A 528 -15.44 -13.15 4.00
C GLY A 528 -16.03 -12.80 2.63
N ASN A 529 -15.30 -12.99 1.53
CA ASN A 529 -15.84 -12.80 0.19
C ASN A 529 -16.79 -13.97 -0.15
N PRO A 530 -18.05 -13.71 -0.53
CA PRO A 530 -18.97 -14.75 -0.96
C PRO A 530 -18.64 -15.29 -2.35
N LEU A 531 -19.08 -16.52 -2.62
CA LEU A 531 -18.88 -17.25 -3.88
C LEU A 531 -19.37 -16.44 -5.08
N GLY A 532 -18.45 -16.07 -6.00
CA GLY A 532 -18.77 -15.23 -7.16
C GLY A 532 -18.86 -13.73 -6.88
N GLY A 533 -18.65 -13.31 -5.62
CA GLY A 533 -18.74 -11.93 -5.16
C GLY A 533 -20.09 -11.64 -4.50
N SER A 534 -20.29 -10.42 -3.97
CA SER A 534 -21.56 -10.11 -3.30
C SER A 534 -22.75 -10.12 -4.27
N GLY A 535 -23.73 -10.98 -3.99
CA GLY A 535 -25.05 -10.96 -4.62
C GLY A 535 -25.46 -12.30 -5.22
N PHE A 536 -26.61 -12.79 -4.79
CA PHE A 536 -27.16 -14.10 -5.16
C PHE A 536 -27.03 -14.48 -6.65
N GLY A 537 -26.45 -15.66 -6.86
CA GLY A 537 -26.42 -16.39 -8.13
C GLY A 537 -25.26 -15.98 -9.05
N ASN A 538 -24.41 -15.04 -8.63
CA ASN A 538 -23.23 -14.64 -9.41
C ASN A 538 -22.11 -15.70 -9.37
N GLY A 539 -22.16 -16.62 -8.39
CA GLY A 539 -21.27 -17.77 -8.25
C GLY A 539 -21.83 -19.12 -8.70
N ASN A 540 -23.02 -19.15 -9.32
CA ASN A 540 -23.66 -20.39 -9.76
C ASN A 540 -22.76 -21.20 -10.71
N PHE A 541 -22.76 -22.53 -10.54
CA PHE A 541 -22.03 -23.45 -11.42
C PHE A 541 -22.91 -24.60 -11.89
N THR A 542 -23.15 -24.68 -13.20
CA THR A 542 -24.07 -25.66 -13.83
C THR A 542 -23.41 -26.57 -14.86
N ASP A 543 -22.09 -26.53 -14.99
CA ASP A 543 -21.30 -27.24 -16.01
C ASP A 543 -20.60 -28.50 -15.45
N GLY A 544 -21.17 -29.08 -14.39
CA GLY A 544 -20.66 -30.27 -13.72
C GLY A 544 -20.83 -31.56 -14.53
N GLU A 545 -20.04 -32.58 -14.18
CA GLU A 545 -20.19 -33.92 -14.75
C GLU A 545 -21.56 -34.54 -14.42
N ILE A 546 -21.99 -35.49 -15.26
CA ILE A 546 -23.33 -36.09 -15.19
C ILE A 546 -23.22 -37.60 -14.93
N TYR A 547 -24.00 -38.12 -13.98
CA TYR A 547 -24.24 -39.55 -13.82
C TYR A 547 -25.39 -40.02 -14.71
N THR A 548 -25.22 -41.17 -15.35
CA THR A 548 -26.26 -41.98 -15.98
C THR A 548 -26.71 -43.05 -14.99
N ILE A 549 -27.92 -42.91 -14.46
CA ILE A 549 -28.51 -43.81 -13.48
C ILE A 549 -29.39 -44.84 -14.20
N GLN A 550 -29.12 -46.13 -13.97
CA GLN A 550 -29.84 -47.25 -14.58
C GLN A 550 -30.35 -48.19 -13.49
N LYS A 551 -31.63 -48.06 -13.13
CA LYS A 551 -32.30 -48.98 -12.19
C LYS A 551 -33.01 -50.06 -13.00
N ALA A 552 -32.87 -51.32 -12.59
CA ALA A 552 -33.54 -52.43 -13.27
C ALA A 552 -35.05 -52.23 -13.26
N ILE A 553 -35.67 -52.23 -14.44
CA ILE A 553 -37.12 -52.27 -14.58
C ILE A 553 -37.52 -53.72 -14.28
N PHE A 554 -38.09 -53.98 -13.10
CA PHE A 554 -38.80 -55.23 -12.88
C PHE A 554 -40.06 -55.23 -13.73
N LEU A 555 -39.98 -55.81 -14.92
CA LEU A 555 -41.17 -56.22 -15.64
C LEU A 555 -41.83 -57.35 -14.82
N PRO A 556 -43.10 -57.22 -14.40
CA PRO A 556 -43.79 -58.34 -13.80
C PRO A 556 -43.82 -59.46 -14.82
N LEU A 557 -43.27 -60.62 -14.45
CA LEU A 557 -43.31 -61.83 -15.26
C LEU A 557 -44.79 -62.20 -15.46
N ILE A 558 -45.37 -61.84 -16.60
CA ILE A 558 -46.69 -62.35 -17.00
C ILE A 558 -46.46 -63.81 -17.37
N VAL A 559 -46.67 -64.72 -16.41
CA VAL A 559 -46.82 -66.14 -16.70
C VAL A 559 -48.21 -66.32 -17.29
N ARG A 560 -48.28 -66.64 -18.58
CA ARG A 560 -49.45 -67.28 -19.19
C ARG A 560 -49.01 -68.51 -19.94
#